data_AF-A0A371AYL9-F1
#
_entry.id   AF-A0A371AYL9-F1
#
_cell.length_a   1.000
_cell.length_b   1.000
_cell.length_c   1.000
_cell.angle_alpha   90.00
_cell.angle_beta   90.00
_cell.angle_gamma   90.00
#
_symmetry.space_group_name_H-M   'P 1'
#
loop_
_entity.id
_entity.type
_entity.pdbx_description
1 polymer ?
#
loop_
_entity_poly.entity_id
_entity_poly.type
_entity_poly.pdbx_seq_one_letter_code
_entity_poly.pdbx_strand_id
1 'polypeptide(L)'
;MIIFAMVMNAVCYFVSNIYQNKFSESLADKKYPLPLFQEVWMGIAVIALLIIKLISGEFQLSVDTLVIAAISGIFAALSGMMLVLALGNGPMSLTILLFSINSVIPTILSLFLLNEKPTVFQIIGIILILGIFILINFNKNDLGMQIKKKWFSYISLAVLFTGINLFCIKLQQNRHPNRELIEYTVILYLSGMIITMICFVFLYRTEKDRKKINFNFQPSVFYLPAIIVALMQVGAMLCSLYNSSRIPSIILFPVTQLLTLMLTTIFSIVKLGERLNKKTIYCITASVIAIVIINL
;
A
#
# COMPACT_ATOMS: atom_id res chain seq x y z
N MET A 1 -1.15 -23.66 -0.19
CA MET A 1 -1.27 -22.62 0.85
C MET A 1 -0.65 -21.28 0.41
N ILE A 2 0.55 -21.26 -0.18
CA ILE A 2 1.25 -20.03 -0.62
C ILE A 2 0.43 -19.19 -1.62
N ILE A 3 -0.02 -19.78 -2.74
CA ILE A 3 -0.81 -19.06 -3.75
C ILE A 3 -2.09 -18.48 -3.15
N PHE A 4 -2.78 -19.24 -2.31
CA PHE A 4 -3.98 -18.78 -1.61
C PHE A 4 -3.69 -17.53 -0.74
N ALA A 5 -2.59 -17.54 0.02
CA ALA A 5 -2.19 -16.38 0.82
C ALA A 5 -1.83 -15.17 -0.06
N MET A 6 -1.22 -15.36 -1.24
CA MET A 6 -0.95 -14.27 -2.19
C MET A 6 -2.23 -13.68 -2.78
N VAL A 7 -3.19 -14.52 -3.17
CA VAL A 7 -4.49 -14.06 -3.68
C VAL A 7 -5.26 -13.33 -2.60
N MET A 8 -5.29 -13.88 -1.37
CA MET A 8 -5.91 -13.24 -0.22
C MET A 8 -5.29 -11.86 0.06
N ASN A 9 -3.95 -11.76 0.01
CA ASN A 9 -3.23 -10.50 0.15
C ASN A 9 -3.73 -9.44 -0.85
N ALA A 10 -3.79 -9.82 -2.13
CA ALA A 10 -4.25 -8.92 -3.20
C ALA A 10 -5.72 -8.50 -3.03
N VAL A 11 -6.59 -9.43 -2.63
CA VAL A 11 -8.01 -9.14 -2.36
C VAL A 11 -8.15 -8.17 -1.19
N CYS A 12 -7.41 -8.38 -0.10
CA CYS A 12 -7.42 -7.50 1.05
C CYS A 12 -6.96 -6.07 0.68
N TYR A 13 -5.84 -5.93 -0.02
CA TYR A 13 -5.39 -4.61 -0.49
C TYR A 13 -6.39 -3.95 -1.44
N PHE A 14 -7.01 -4.73 -2.34
CA PHE A 14 -8.05 -4.23 -3.23
C PHE A 14 -9.24 -3.65 -2.46
N VAL A 15 -9.79 -4.39 -1.49
CA VAL A 15 -10.91 -3.90 -0.67
C VAL A 15 -10.48 -2.67 0.13
N SER A 16 -9.30 -2.69 0.74
CA SER A 16 -8.73 -1.54 1.45
C SER A 16 -8.66 -0.29 0.56
N ASN A 17 -8.19 -0.42 -0.68
CA ASN A 17 -8.08 0.67 -1.64
C ASN A 17 -9.44 1.29 -1.98
N ILE A 18 -10.50 0.48 -2.12
CA ILE A 18 -11.86 0.98 -2.37
C ILE A 18 -12.34 1.88 -1.22
N TYR A 19 -12.17 1.41 0.02
CA TYR A 19 -12.64 2.16 1.19
C TYR A 19 -11.77 3.39 1.48
N GLN A 20 -10.48 3.33 1.19
CA GLN A 20 -9.60 4.49 1.20
C GLN A 20 -9.98 5.51 0.13
N ASN A 21 -10.34 5.08 -1.08
CA ASN A 21 -10.83 5.97 -2.14
C ASN A 21 -12.14 6.65 -1.70
N LYS A 22 -13.11 5.88 -1.19
CA LYS A 22 -14.37 6.42 -0.66
C LYS A 22 -14.15 7.43 0.46
N PHE A 23 -13.22 7.17 1.37
CA PHE A 23 -12.84 8.14 2.40
C PHE A 23 -12.17 9.38 1.79
N SER A 24 -11.30 9.20 0.79
CA SER A 24 -10.59 10.31 0.14
C SER A 24 -11.53 11.32 -0.52
N GLU A 25 -12.63 10.85 -1.12
CA GLU A 25 -13.67 11.69 -1.74
C GLU A 25 -14.36 12.59 -0.70
N SER A 26 -14.46 12.13 0.55
CA SER A 26 -15.10 12.88 1.62
C SER A 26 -14.26 14.06 2.15
N LEU A 27 -12.96 14.09 1.86
CA LEU A 27 -12.04 15.06 2.47
C LEU A 27 -12.32 16.51 2.05
N ALA A 28 -13.00 16.78 0.93
CA ALA A 28 -13.47 18.12 0.50
C ALA A 28 -12.44 19.24 0.79
N ASP A 29 -11.20 19.05 0.33
CA ASP A 29 -10.01 19.92 0.52
C ASP A 29 -9.38 19.99 1.92
N LYS A 30 -9.99 19.39 2.94
CA LYS A 30 -9.46 19.31 4.32
C LYS A 30 -8.41 18.23 4.43
N LYS A 31 -7.32 18.53 5.16
CA LYS A 31 -6.20 17.59 5.34
C LYS A 31 -6.11 16.99 6.73
N TYR A 32 -6.57 17.69 7.76
CA TYR A 32 -6.53 17.17 9.14
C TYR A 32 -7.34 15.89 9.42
N PRO A 33 -8.46 15.54 8.72
CA PRO A 33 -9.19 14.31 9.01
C PRO A 33 -8.43 13.05 8.58
N LEU A 34 -7.46 13.19 7.66
CA LEU A 34 -6.68 12.09 7.13
C LEU A 34 -5.82 11.41 8.20
N PRO A 35 -4.98 12.13 8.98
CA PRO A 35 -4.28 11.54 10.12
C PRO A 35 -5.20 10.86 11.12
N LEU A 36 -6.37 11.45 11.43
CA LEU A 36 -7.35 10.85 12.35
C LEU A 36 -7.91 9.54 11.81
N PHE A 37 -8.18 9.48 10.50
CA PHE A 37 -8.61 8.23 9.87
C PHE A 37 -7.54 7.15 10.02
N GLN A 38 -6.26 7.51 9.79
CA GLN A 38 -5.13 6.61 9.95
C GLN A 38 -5.00 6.10 11.39
N GLU A 39 -5.10 6.99 12.37
CA GLU A 39 -5.11 6.64 13.80
C GLU A 39 -6.20 5.62 14.14
N VAL A 40 -7.42 5.86 13.67
CA VAL A 40 -8.57 5.01 14.04
C VAL A 40 -8.42 3.61 13.48
N TRP A 41 -8.10 3.44 12.19
CA TRP A 41 -7.97 2.09 11.64
C TRP A 41 -6.72 1.37 12.16
N MET A 42 -5.59 2.07 12.36
CA MET A 42 -4.39 1.47 12.96
C MET A 42 -4.63 1.07 14.42
N GLY A 43 -5.33 1.91 15.19
CA GLY A 43 -5.68 1.61 16.58
C GLY A 43 -6.59 0.39 16.70
N ILE A 44 -7.61 0.27 15.83
CA ILE A 44 -8.46 -0.93 15.75
C ILE A 44 -7.61 -2.17 15.46
N ALA A 45 -6.69 -2.07 14.49
CA ALA A 45 -5.79 -3.17 14.13
C ALA A 45 -4.88 -3.59 15.30
N VAL A 46 -4.28 -2.63 16.01
CA VAL A 46 -3.41 -2.90 17.18
C VAL A 46 -4.20 -3.59 18.29
N ILE A 47 -5.38 -3.06 18.64
CA ILE A 47 -6.23 -3.65 19.70
C ILE A 47 -6.61 -5.09 19.34
N ALA A 48 -7.06 -5.33 18.10
CA ALA A 48 -7.42 -6.67 17.64
C ALA A 48 -6.24 -7.66 17.72
N LEU A 49 -5.05 -7.24 17.27
CA LEU A 49 -3.86 -8.09 17.29
C LEU A 49 -3.34 -8.35 18.70
N LEU A 50 -3.42 -7.36 19.60
CA LEU A 50 -3.06 -7.54 21.01
C LEU A 50 -4.00 -8.53 21.70
N ILE A 51 -5.31 -8.47 21.43
CA ILE A 51 -6.28 -9.47 21.95
C ILE A 51 -5.92 -10.88 21.47
N ILE A 52 -5.63 -11.04 20.18
CA ILE A 52 -5.19 -12.33 19.63
C ILE A 52 -3.94 -12.83 20.34
N LYS A 53 -2.97 -11.94 20.59
CA LYS A 53 -1.72 -12.30 21.27
C LYS A 53 -1.91 -12.69 22.72
N LEU A 54 -2.74 -11.94 23.46
CA LEU A 54 -3.10 -12.25 24.84
C LEU A 54 -3.71 -13.65 24.98
N ILE A 55 -4.51 -14.08 24.00
CA ILE A 55 -5.10 -15.43 23.98
C ILE A 55 -4.04 -16.49 23.64
N SER A 56 -3.10 -16.19 22.74
CA SER A 56 -2.07 -17.16 22.29
C SER A 56 -0.89 -17.37 23.24
N GLY A 57 -0.72 -16.52 24.25
CA GLY A 57 0.24 -16.73 25.36
C GLY A 57 1.72 -16.51 25.06
N GLU A 58 2.14 -16.35 23.81
CA GLU A 58 3.55 -16.15 23.44
C GLU A 58 3.78 -14.81 22.75
N PHE A 59 4.43 -13.87 23.44
CA PHE A 59 4.96 -12.63 22.85
C PHE A 59 6.48 -12.76 22.74
N GLN A 60 6.95 -13.09 21.54
CA GLN A 60 8.38 -13.20 21.26
C GLN A 60 8.77 -12.01 20.38
N LEU A 61 9.58 -11.12 20.95
CA LEU A 61 10.02 -9.92 20.26
C LEU A 61 11.53 -9.80 20.30
N SER A 62 12.14 -9.89 19.12
CA SER A 62 13.55 -9.54 18.95
C SER A 62 13.75 -8.04 18.80
N VAL A 63 14.92 -7.55 19.22
CA VAL A 63 15.33 -6.15 19.03
C VAL A 63 15.36 -5.79 17.54
N ASP A 64 15.78 -6.74 16.70
CA ASP A 64 15.80 -6.60 15.25
C ASP A 64 14.38 -6.36 14.70
N THR A 65 13.39 -7.17 15.08
CA THR A 65 12.01 -6.96 14.68
C THR A 65 11.47 -5.62 15.19
N LEU A 66 11.79 -5.22 16.42
CA LEU A 66 11.38 -3.92 16.97
C LEU A 66 11.86 -2.77 16.08
N VAL A 67 13.15 -2.74 15.74
CA VAL A 67 13.75 -1.66 14.94
C VAL A 67 13.21 -1.67 13.50
N ILE A 68 13.17 -2.84 12.86
CA ILE A 68 12.72 -2.94 11.47
C ILE A 68 11.22 -2.61 11.37
N ALA A 69 10.39 -3.10 12.29
CA ALA A 69 8.96 -2.80 12.33
C ALA A 69 8.70 -1.32 12.59
N ALA A 70 9.45 -0.69 13.51
CA ALA A 70 9.31 0.74 13.79
C ALA A 70 9.61 1.60 12.56
N ILE A 71 10.70 1.31 11.85
CA ILE A 71 11.05 1.99 10.60
C ILE A 71 9.96 1.75 9.56
N SER A 72 9.51 0.50 9.41
CA SER A 72 8.46 0.12 8.47
C SER A 72 7.16 0.87 8.74
N GLY A 73 6.78 1.04 10.00
CA GLY A 73 5.56 1.73 10.40
C GLY A 73 5.55 3.22 10.07
N ILE A 74 6.70 3.88 10.25
CA ILE A 74 6.88 5.28 9.83
C ILE A 74 6.61 5.42 8.33
N PHE A 75 7.26 4.58 7.51
CA PHE A 75 7.07 4.61 6.06
C PHE A 75 5.67 4.17 5.63
N ALA A 76 5.09 3.16 6.30
CA ALA A 76 3.73 2.70 6.04
C ALA A 76 2.70 3.82 6.28
N ALA A 77 2.79 4.51 7.43
CA ALA A 77 1.94 5.64 7.76
C ALA A 77 2.04 6.79 6.76
N LEU A 78 3.27 7.22 6.45
CA LEU A 78 3.50 8.29 5.47
C LEU A 78 2.98 7.88 4.09
N SER A 79 3.24 6.64 3.66
CA SER A 79 2.76 6.13 2.38
C SER A 79 1.23 6.10 2.29
N GLY A 80 0.55 5.65 3.35
CA GLY A 80 -0.91 5.60 3.42
C GLY A 80 -1.52 7.00 3.34
N MET A 81 -0.94 7.98 4.03
CA MET A 81 -1.39 9.37 3.89
C MET A 81 -1.23 9.90 2.47
N MET A 82 -0.06 9.69 1.86
CA MET A 82 0.21 10.15 0.49
C MET A 82 -0.69 9.46 -0.53
N LEU A 83 -1.00 8.17 -0.34
CA LEU A 83 -1.92 7.43 -1.20
C LEU A 83 -3.34 7.99 -1.14
N VAL A 84 -3.89 8.22 0.06
CA VAL A 84 -5.23 8.81 0.21
C VAL A 84 -5.29 10.22 -0.40
N LEU A 85 -4.24 11.03 -0.22
CA LEU A 85 -4.15 12.35 -0.87
C LEU A 85 -4.09 12.23 -2.40
N ALA A 86 -3.40 11.22 -2.94
CA ALA A 86 -3.37 10.97 -4.37
C ALA A 86 -4.74 10.53 -4.90
N LEU A 87 -5.43 9.62 -4.20
CA LEU A 87 -6.79 9.18 -4.55
C LEU A 87 -7.80 10.34 -4.54
N GLY A 88 -7.69 11.26 -3.58
CA GLY A 88 -8.56 12.44 -3.53
C GLY A 88 -8.26 13.50 -4.60
N ASN A 89 -7.11 13.43 -5.30
CA ASN A 89 -6.66 14.44 -6.26
C ASN A 89 -6.53 13.95 -7.71
N GLY A 90 -6.84 12.68 -7.98
CA GLY A 90 -6.78 12.09 -9.32
C GLY A 90 -7.61 10.82 -9.43
N PRO A 91 -7.83 10.30 -10.64
CA PRO A 91 -8.66 9.12 -10.86
C PRO A 91 -8.07 7.88 -10.21
N MET A 92 -8.94 7.00 -9.72
CA MET A 92 -8.55 5.84 -8.91
C MET A 92 -7.68 4.87 -9.74
N SER A 93 -8.11 4.56 -10.97
CA SER A 93 -7.38 3.64 -11.86
C SER A 93 -5.95 4.08 -12.15
N LEU A 94 -5.73 5.35 -12.53
CA LEU A 94 -4.36 5.85 -12.79
C LEU A 94 -3.54 5.94 -11.52
N THR A 95 -4.16 6.34 -10.41
CA THR A 95 -3.45 6.42 -9.12
C THR A 95 -2.94 5.05 -8.71
N ILE A 96 -3.78 4.01 -8.78
CA ILE A 96 -3.38 2.64 -8.40
C ILE A 96 -2.42 2.01 -9.41
N LEU A 97 -2.55 2.34 -10.70
CA LEU A 97 -1.59 1.95 -11.73
C LEU A 97 -0.20 2.56 -11.51
N LEU A 98 -0.12 3.84 -11.14
CA LEU A 98 1.16 4.41 -10.73
C LEU A 98 1.58 3.90 -9.35
N PHE A 99 0.65 3.59 -8.45
CA PHE A 99 1.01 3.04 -7.15
C PHE A 99 1.72 1.69 -7.27
N SER A 100 1.36 0.86 -8.26
CA SER A 100 1.93 -0.48 -8.44
C SER A 100 3.44 -0.50 -8.72
N ILE A 101 4.06 0.64 -9.08
CA ILE A 101 5.54 0.76 -9.18
C ILE A 101 6.19 0.42 -7.82
N ASN A 102 5.46 0.58 -6.71
CA ASN A 102 6.02 0.36 -5.38
C ASN A 102 6.67 -1.01 -5.19
N SER A 103 6.29 -2.01 -5.99
CA SER A 103 6.86 -3.38 -6.00
C SER A 103 8.28 -3.45 -6.54
N VAL A 104 8.69 -2.49 -7.37
CA VAL A 104 10.03 -2.45 -7.98
C VAL A 104 11.10 -2.17 -6.92
N ILE A 105 10.81 -1.26 -5.99
CA ILE A 105 11.75 -0.85 -4.93
C ILE A 105 12.16 -2.02 -4.03
N PRO A 106 11.25 -2.77 -3.38
CA PRO A 106 11.64 -3.89 -2.54
C PRO A 106 12.27 -5.01 -3.34
N THR A 107 11.91 -5.18 -4.61
CA THR A 107 12.57 -6.13 -5.51
C THR A 107 14.04 -5.75 -5.68
N ILE A 108 14.34 -4.53 -6.13
CA ILE A 108 15.71 -4.04 -6.33
C ILE A 108 16.50 -4.10 -5.02
N LEU A 109 15.95 -3.59 -3.92
CA LEU A 109 16.63 -3.60 -2.63
C LEU A 109 16.89 -5.02 -2.12
N SER A 110 15.99 -5.97 -2.37
CA SER A 110 16.20 -7.37 -1.99
C SER A 110 17.32 -8.03 -2.81
N LEU A 111 17.43 -7.71 -4.10
CA LEU A 111 18.53 -8.22 -4.93
C LEU A 111 19.88 -7.74 -4.40
N PHE A 112 20.01 -6.44 -4.08
CA PHE A 112 21.28 -5.85 -3.66
C PHE A 112 21.64 -6.12 -2.19
N LEU A 113 20.66 -6.06 -1.28
CA LEU A 113 20.92 -6.12 0.18
C LEU A 113 20.71 -7.53 0.75
N LEU A 114 19.87 -8.36 0.12
CA LEU A 114 19.61 -9.73 0.57
C LEU A 114 20.32 -10.78 -0.30
N ASN A 115 21.08 -10.35 -1.31
CA ASN A 115 21.79 -11.21 -2.26
C ASN A 115 20.88 -12.27 -2.90
N GLU A 116 19.60 -11.94 -3.11
CA GLU A 116 18.70 -12.80 -3.90
C GLU A 116 19.27 -12.89 -5.32
N LYS A 117 19.52 -14.11 -5.82
CA LYS A 117 20.06 -14.34 -7.18
C LYS A 117 18.88 -14.39 -8.17
N PRO A 118 18.64 -13.33 -8.96
CA PRO A 118 17.53 -13.34 -9.89
C PRO A 118 17.85 -14.22 -11.10
N THR A 119 16.84 -14.86 -11.68
CA THR A 119 16.98 -15.50 -12.98
C THR A 119 16.98 -14.43 -14.09
N VAL A 120 17.51 -14.78 -15.27
CA VAL A 120 17.54 -13.87 -16.43
C VAL A 120 16.13 -13.41 -16.81
N PHE A 121 15.13 -14.29 -16.72
CA PHE A 121 13.72 -13.99 -16.97
C PHE A 121 13.15 -12.94 -16.01
N GLN A 122 13.57 -12.95 -14.75
CA GLN A 122 13.13 -12.00 -13.76
C GLN A 122 13.70 -10.58 -13.98
N ILE A 123 14.94 -10.47 -14.48
CA ILE A 123 15.53 -9.19 -14.90
C ILE A 123 14.75 -8.60 -16.08
N ILE A 124 14.39 -9.43 -17.06
CA ILE A 124 13.56 -9.04 -18.21
C ILE A 124 12.20 -8.51 -17.71
N GLY A 125 11.58 -9.18 -16.73
CA GLY A 125 10.33 -8.74 -16.11
C GLY A 125 10.41 -7.34 -15.48
N ILE A 126 11.49 -7.04 -14.74
CA ILE A 126 11.72 -5.70 -14.15
C ILE A 126 11.86 -4.63 -15.26
N ILE A 127 12.64 -4.93 -16.30
CA ILE A 127 12.83 -4.01 -17.44
C ILE A 127 11.49 -3.75 -18.14
N LEU A 128 10.65 -4.77 -18.30
CA LEU A 128 9.33 -4.64 -18.90
C LEU A 128 8.43 -3.71 -18.08
N ILE A 129 8.40 -3.90 -16.76
CA ILE A 129 7.63 -3.07 -15.82
C ILE A 129 8.09 -1.61 -15.87
N LEU A 130 9.42 -1.37 -15.85
CA LEU A 130 9.99 -0.03 -16.00
C LEU A 130 9.65 0.60 -17.36
N GLY A 131 9.69 -0.19 -18.44
CA GLY A 131 9.31 0.25 -19.78
C GLY A 131 7.84 0.67 -19.87
N ILE A 132 6.94 -0.09 -19.25
CA ILE A 132 5.51 0.25 -19.14
C ILE A 132 5.34 1.61 -18.43
N PHE A 133 6.06 1.84 -17.34
CA PHE A 133 5.99 3.12 -16.62
C PHE A 133 6.49 4.33 -17.41
N ILE A 134 7.55 4.16 -18.20
CA ILE A 134 8.07 5.22 -19.08
C ILE A 134 7.04 5.54 -20.18
N LEU A 135 6.43 4.52 -20.78
CA LEU A 135 5.39 4.65 -21.81
C LEU A 135 4.14 5.41 -21.32
N ILE A 136 3.75 5.22 -20.05
CA ILE A 136 2.65 5.94 -19.42
C ILE A 136 3.01 7.42 -19.16
N ASN A 137 4.25 7.70 -18.71
CA ASN A 137 4.68 9.06 -18.36
C ASN A 137 4.91 9.98 -19.57
N PHE A 138 5.36 9.43 -20.71
CA PHE A 138 5.70 10.24 -21.88
C PHE A 138 4.51 10.70 -22.72
N ASN A 139 3.32 10.11 -22.55
CA ASN A 139 2.12 10.49 -23.32
C ASN A 139 1.17 11.43 -22.53
N LYS A 140 1.75 12.49 -21.95
CA LYS A 140 1.02 13.56 -21.22
C LYS A 140 -0.15 14.18 -22.01
N ASN A 141 -0.15 14.08 -23.34
CA ASN A 141 -1.14 14.71 -24.21
C ASN A 141 -2.36 13.83 -24.51
N ASP A 142 -2.27 12.50 -24.36
CA ASP A 142 -3.35 11.55 -24.72
C ASP A 142 -4.31 11.21 -23.55
N LEU A 143 -4.04 11.74 -22.36
CA LEU A 143 -4.83 11.48 -21.15
C LEU A 143 -5.95 12.50 -20.91
N GLY A 144 -6.05 13.56 -21.74
CA GLY A 144 -7.12 14.57 -21.67
C GLY A 144 -7.24 15.32 -20.33
N MET A 145 -6.34 15.05 -19.38
CA MET A 145 -6.39 15.56 -18.01
C MET A 145 -5.11 16.34 -17.72
N GLN A 146 -5.27 17.57 -17.25
CA GLN A 146 -4.16 18.35 -16.70
C GLN A 146 -3.61 17.62 -15.46
N ILE A 147 -2.50 16.89 -15.62
CA ILE A 147 -1.82 16.23 -14.50
C ILE A 147 -1.41 17.31 -13.50
N LYS A 148 -2.13 17.39 -12.38
CA LYS A 148 -1.83 18.33 -11.31
C LYS A 148 -0.49 17.94 -10.70
N LYS A 149 0.50 18.83 -10.70
CA LYS A 149 1.84 18.61 -10.10
C LYS A 149 1.76 18.05 -8.67
N LYS A 150 0.78 18.51 -7.89
CA LYS A 150 0.51 18.04 -6.51
C LYS A 150 0.12 16.54 -6.46
N TRP A 151 -0.79 16.09 -7.33
CA TRP A 151 -1.18 14.69 -7.42
C TRP A 151 0.02 13.79 -7.74
N PHE A 152 0.82 14.19 -8.73
CA PHE A 152 2.02 13.44 -9.11
C PHE A 152 3.06 13.35 -7.98
N SER A 153 3.21 14.42 -7.19
CA SER A 153 4.09 14.39 -6.02
C SER A 153 3.59 13.44 -4.92
N TYR A 154 2.28 13.40 -4.67
CA TYR A 154 1.69 12.51 -3.68
C TYR A 154 1.89 11.05 -4.08
N ILE A 155 1.57 10.69 -5.32
CA ILE A 155 1.72 9.30 -5.76
C ILE A 155 3.20 8.85 -5.80
N SER A 156 4.12 9.73 -6.18
CA SER A 156 5.55 9.42 -6.18
C SER A 156 6.10 9.13 -4.77
N LEU A 157 5.72 9.96 -3.79
CA LEU A 157 6.08 9.72 -2.39
C LEU A 157 5.42 8.46 -1.83
N ALA A 158 4.15 8.21 -2.17
CA ALA A 158 3.44 7.00 -1.77
C ALA A 158 4.16 5.74 -2.29
N VAL A 159 4.58 5.75 -3.55
CA VAL A 159 5.36 4.67 -4.18
C VAL A 159 6.67 4.43 -3.43
N LEU A 160 7.44 5.50 -3.19
CA LEU A 160 8.74 5.41 -2.51
C LEU A 160 8.61 4.82 -1.11
N PHE A 161 7.73 5.39 -0.28
CA PHE A 161 7.56 4.96 1.10
C PHE A 161 6.95 3.55 1.20
N THR A 162 5.98 3.22 0.35
CA THR A 162 5.43 1.84 0.31
C THR A 162 6.51 0.85 -0.08
N GLY A 163 7.35 1.17 -1.05
CA GLY A 163 8.44 0.31 -1.48
C GLY A 163 9.46 0.03 -0.38
N ILE A 164 9.82 1.06 0.40
CA ILE A 164 10.71 0.89 1.57
C ILE A 164 10.04 0.03 2.64
N ASN A 165 8.75 0.25 2.94
CA ASN A 165 7.99 -0.57 3.87
C ASN A 165 7.95 -2.06 3.44
N LEU A 166 7.66 -2.35 2.17
CA LEU A 166 7.67 -3.71 1.64
C LEU A 166 9.05 -4.36 1.74
N PHE A 167 10.13 -3.59 1.57
CA PHE A 167 11.49 -4.07 1.77
C PHE A 167 11.76 -4.40 3.25
N CYS A 168 11.31 -3.56 4.18
CA CYS A 168 11.42 -3.82 5.62
C CYS A 168 10.69 -5.12 6.02
N ILE A 169 9.50 -5.38 5.47
CA ILE A 169 8.76 -6.65 5.66
C ILE A 169 9.63 -7.83 5.21
N LYS A 170 10.22 -7.73 4.02
CA LYS A 170 11.09 -8.77 3.49
C LYS A 170 12.35 -8.96 4.34
N LEU A 171 13.01 -7.87 4.72
CA LEU A 171 14.24 -7.88 5.51
C LEU A 171 14.01 -8.58 6.85
N GLN A 172 12.91 -8.28 7.55
CA GLN A 172 12.57 -8.93 8.81
C GLN A 172 12.28 -10.41 8.60
N GLN A 173 11.51 -10.79 7.56
CA GLN A 173 11.20 -12.19 7.30
C GLN A 173 12.38 -13.00 6.74
N ASN A 174 13.41 -12.36 6.20
CA ASN A 174 14.68 -13.02 5.88
C ASN A 174 15.47 -13.35 7.15
N ARG A 175 15.53 -12.42 8.12
CA ARG A 175 16.23 -12.64 9.40
C ARG A 175 15.49 -13.54 10.38
N HIS A 176 14.16 -13.42 10.44
CA HIS A 176 13.28 -14.18 11.33
C HIS A 176 12.19 -14.90 10.52
N PRO A 177 12.54 -15.92 9.72
CA PRO A 177 11.56 -16.59 8.86
C PRO A 177 10.40 -17.17 9.66
N ASN A 178 9.18 -16.74 9.35
CA ASN A 178 7.94 -17.22 9.97
C ASN A 178 7.84 -17.01 11.48
N ARG A 179 8.60 -16.06 12.03
CA ARG A 179 8.51 -15.68 13.43
C ARG A 179 8.08 -14.22 13.54
N GLU A 180 7.49 -13.90 14.68
CA GLU A 180 7.19 -12.53 15.11
C GLU A 180 6.24 -11.77 14.14
N LEU A 181 5.35 -12.47 13.42
CA LEU A 181 4.48 -11.85 12.41
C LEU A 181 3.50 -10.83 13.03
N ILE A 182 2.89 -11.21 14.15
CA ILE A 182 1.91 -10.36 14.83
C ILE A 182 2.64 -9.25 15.56
N GLU A 183 3.75 -9.56 16.24
CA GLU A 183 4.60 -8.61 16.96
C GLU A 183 5.13 -7.52 16.02
N TYR A 184 5.65 -7.92 14.85
CA TYR A 184 6.05 -7.00 13.79
C TYR A 184 4.89 -6.09 13.38
N THR A 185 3.71 -6.66 13.12
CA THR A 185 2.55 -5.90 12.67
C THR A 185 2.05 -4.91 13.74
N VAL A 186 2.06 -5.30 15.01
CA VAL A 186 1.69 -4.44 16.14
C VAL A 186 2.65 -3.26 16.25
N ILE A 187 3.96 -3.50 16.21
CA ILE A 187 4.97 -2.44 16.33
C ILE A 187 4.95 -1.52 15.11
N LEU A 188 4.72 -2.07 13.92
CA LEU A 188 4.53 -1.32 12.68
C LEU A 188 3.35 -0.35 12.81
N TYR A 189 2.19 -0.80 13.30
CA TYR A 189 1.04 0.10 13.45
C TYR A 189 1.21 1.08 14.62
N LEU A 190 1.82 0.68 15.74
CA LEU A 190 2.10 1.59 16.86
C LEU A 190 3.05 2.74 16.45
N SER A 191 4.13 2.42 15.74
CA SER A 191 5.06 3.44 15.22
C SER A 191 4.41 4.30 14.13
N GLY A 192 3.55 3.70 13.30
CA GLY A 192 2.71 4.43 12.35
C GLY A 192 1.81 5.44 13.04
N MET A 193 1.14 5.05 14.13
CA MET A 193 0.30 5.91 14.96
C MET A 193 1.10 7.11 15.51
N ILE A 194 2.31 6.88 16.03
CA ILE A 194 3.15 8.00 16.53
C ILE A 194 3.37 9.05 15.43
N ILE A 195 3.68 8.62 14.20
CA ILE A 195 3.89 9.53 13.07
C ILE A 195 2.58 10.18 12.63
N THR A 196 1.49 9.44 12.57
CA THR A 196 0.19 10.00 12.18
C THR A 196 -0.27 11.05 13.16
N MET A 197 -0.03 10.86 14.46
CA MET A 197 -0.32 11.85 15.49
C MET A 197 0.54 13.11 15.35
N ILE A 198 1.84 12.97 15.05
CA ILE A 198 2.72 14.12 14.77
C ILE A 198 2.20 14.90 13.54
N CYS A 199 1.87 14.19 12.46
CA CYS A 199 1.29 14.78 11.26
C CYS A 199 -0.06 15.44 11.53
N PHE A 200 -0.90 14.85 12.39
CA PHE A 200 -2.16 15.44 12.83
C PHE A 200 -1.95 16.80 13.48
N VAL A 201 -1.06 16.88 14.48
CA VAL A 201 -0.76 18.14 15.18
C VAL A 201 -0.24 19.20 14.20
N PHE A 202 0.64 18.83 13.27
CA PHE A 202 1.19 19.75 12.28
C PHE A 202 0.14 20.25 11.28
N LEU A 203 -0.65 19.35 10.70
CA LEU A 203 -1.70 19.69 9.73
C LEU A 203 -2.80 20.51 10.40
N TYR A 204 -3.22 20.13 11.61
CA TYR A 204 -4.19 20.88 12.39
C TYR A 204 -3.72 22.32 12.69
N ARG A 205 -2.43 22.52 13.00
CA ARG A 205 -1.86 23.84 13.26
C ARG A 205 -1.75 24.72 12.01
N THR A 206 -1.58 24.11 10.84
CA THR A 206 -1.40 24.83 9.57
C THR A 206 -2.71 25.09 8.82
N GLU A 207 -3.81 24.45 9.24
CA GLU A 207 -5.14 24.64 8.67
C GLU A 207 -5.68 26.05 9.00
N LYS A 208 -5.82 26.90 7.98
CA LYS A 208 -6.27 28.30 8.12
C LYS A 208 -7.69 28.42 8.70
N ASP A 209 -8.55 27.45 8.41
CA ASP A 209 -9.96 27.41 8.82
C ASP A 209 -10.22 26.54 10.06
N ARG A 210 -9.25 26.43 10.99
CA ARG A 210 -9.35 25.62 12.23
C ARG A 210 -10.59 25.88 13.09
N LYS A 211 -11.28 27.02 12.91
CA LYS A 211 -12.50 27.40 13.66
C LYS A 211 -13.80 26.90 13.02
N LYS A 212 -13.77 26.42 11.77
CA LYS A 212 -14.93 25.85 11.06
C LYS A 212 -14.80 24.32 10.99
N ILE A 213 -14.68 23.68 12.16
CA ILE A 213 -14.55 22.21 12.29
C ILE A 213 -15.89 21.52 12.01
N ASN A 214 -16.38 21.60 10.78
CA ASN A 214 -17.55 20.84 10.35
C ASN A 214 -17.11 19.77 9.35
N PHE A 215 -16.16 18.90 9.73
CA PHE A 215 -16.06 17.60 9.06
C PHE A 215 -17.07 16.68 9.75
N ASN A 216 -18.07 16.23 9.01
CA ASN A 216 -19.09 15.37 9.55
C ASN A 216 -18.54 13.95 9.62
N PHE A 217 -18.20 13.49 10.83
CA PHE A 217 -17.73 12.12 11.10
C PHE A 217 -18.89 11.12 11.01
N GLN A 218 -19.54 11.07 9.85
CA GLN A 218 -20.65 10.16 9.63
C GLN A 218 -20.18 8.70 9.70
N PRO A 219 -20.93 7.81 10.37
CA PRO A 219 -20.59 6.40 10.47
C PRO A 219 -20.29 5.71 9.13
N SER A 220 -21.04 6.05 8.08
CA SER A 220 -20.93 5.44 6.74
C SER A 220 -19.73 5.91 5.92
N VAL A 221 -19.12 7.04 6.28
CA VAL A 221 -18.07 7.73 5.53
C VAL A 221 -16.73 7.70 6.25
N PHE A 222 -16.73 7.63 7.58
CA PHE A 222 -15.50 7.61 8.38
C PHE A 222 -15.28 6.28 9.09
N TYR A 223 -16.18 5.91 10.01
CA TYR A 223 -15.97 4.76 10.90
C TYR A 223 -16.07 3.42 10.18
N LEU A 224 -17.06 3.24 9.30
CA LEU A 224 -17.22 1.99 8.55
C LEU A 224 -16.04 1.74 7.60
N PRO A 225 -15.58 2.73 6.81
CA PRO A 225 -14.33 2.57 6.05
C PRO A 225 -13.13 2.28 6.95
N ALA A 226 -13.01 2.91 8.12
CA ALA A 226 -11.88 2.67 9.03
C ALA A 226 -11.86 1.22 9.54
N ILE A 227 -13.00 0.67 9.96
CA ILE A 227 -13.10 -0.73 10.42
C ILE A 227 -12.72 -1.70 9.31
N ILE A 228 -13.23 -1.49 8.09
CA ILE A 228 -12.95 -2.38 6.97
C ILE A 228 -11.49 -2.28 6.55
N VAL A 229 -10.93 -1.07 6.48
CA VAL A 229 -9.50 -0.86 6.20
C VAL A 229 -8.64 -1.53 7.27
N ALA A 230 -9.00 -1.43 8.55
CA ALA A 230 -8.27 -2.12 9.63
C ALA A 230 -8.22 -3.64 9.40
N LEU A 231 -9.38 -4.27 9.19
CA LEU A 231 -9.46 -5.71 8.99
C LEU A 231 -8.69 -6.17 7.75
N MET A 232 -8.87 -5.45 6.64
CA MET A 232 -8.24 -5.79 5.36
C MET A 232 -6.72 -5.54 5.40
N GLN A 233 -6.26 -4.44 5.98
CA GLN A 233 -4.83 -4.14 6.10
C GLN A 233 -4.11 -5.16 6.98
N VAL A 234 -4.72 -5.59 8.10
CA VAL A 234 -4.18 -6.66 8.95
C VAL A 234 -4.07 -7.96 8.17
N GLY A 235 -5.13 -8.36 7.46
CA GLY A 235 -5.12 -9.57 6.64
C GLY A 235 -4.04 -9.53 5.55
N ALA A 236 -3.94 -8.41 4.84
CA ALA A 236 -2.92 -8.19 3.81
C ALA A 236 -1.50 -8.22 4.39
N MET A 237 -1.27 -7.57 5.53
CA MET A 237 0.03 -7.52 6.19
C MET A 237 0.48 -8.91 6.64
N LEU A 238 -0.39 -9.67 7.31
CA LEU A 238 -0.06 -11.03 7.76
C LEU A 238 0.21 -11.97 6.58
N CYS A 239 -0.57 -11.86 5.50
CA CYS A 239 -0.31 -12.62 4.27
C CYS A 239 1.00 -12.19 3.59
N SER A 240 1.34 -10.90 3.64
CA SER A 240 2.60 -10.37 3.10
C SER A 240 3.80 -10.90 3.88
N LEU A 241 3.75 -10.91 5.22
CA LEU A 241 4.79 -11.48 6.07
C LEU A 241 4.95 -12.99 5.83
N TYR A 242 3.83 -13.73 5.83
CA TYR A 242 3.83 -15.18 5.56
C TYR A 242 4.45 -15.54 4.20
N ASN A 243 4.16 -14.77 3.16
CA ASN A 243 4.72 -15.04 1.83
C ASN A 243 6.17 -14.55 1.70
N SER A 244 6.55 -13.46 2.39
CA SER A 244 7.90 -12.88 2.30
C SER A 244 8.99 -13.83 2.80
N SER A 245 8.68 -14.73 3.74
CA SER A 245 9.60 -15.77 4.20
C SER A 245 9.72 -16.97 3.26
N ARG A 246 8.81 -17.13 2.29
CA ARG A 246 8.72 -18.32 1.42
C ARG A 246 8.96 -18.06 -0.04
N ILE A 247 8.75 -16.83 -0.50
CA ILE A 247 8.81 -16.45 -1.90
C ILE A 247 9.86 -15.36 -2.08
N PRO A 248 10.74 -15.46 -3.08
CA PRO A 248 11.62 -14.36 -3.49
C PRO A 248 10.86 -13.05 -3.74
N SER A 249 11.45 -11.91 -3.37
CA SER A 249 10.81 -10.60 -3.51
C SER A 249 10.40 -10.28 -4.94
N ILE A 250 11.22 -10.74 -5.89
CA ILE A 250 11.06 -10.54 -7.32
C ILE A 250 9.82 -11.19 -7.92
N ILE A 251 9.27 -12.20 -7.24
CA ILE A 251 7.98 -12.81 -7.60
C ILE A 251 6.88 -12.22 -6.73
N LEU A 252 7.11 -12.17 -5.41
CA LEU A 252 6.09 -11.82 -4.44
C LEU A 252 5.47 -10.43 -4.67
N PHE A 253 6.29 -9.39 -4.72
CA PHE A 253 5.77 -8.02 -4.75
C PHE A 253 5.17 -7.65 -6.11
N PRO A 254 5.82 -7.96 -7.27
CA PRO A 254 5.21 -7.69 -8.56
C PRO A 254 3.88 -8.43 -8.75
N VAL A 255 3.82 -9.73 -8.42
CA VAL A 255 2.58 -10.51 -8.63
C VAL A 255 1.44 -10.02 -7.75
N THR A 256 1.68 -9.76 -6.45
CA THR A 256 0.62 -9.28 -5.55
C THR A 256 0.11 -7.89 -5.94
N GLN A 257 1.01 -6.98 -6.37
CA GLN A 257 0.58 -5.65 -6.82
C GLN A 257 -0.14 -5.67 -8.15
N LEU A 258 0.25 -6.55 -9.07
CA LEU A 258 -0.46 -6.69 -10.34
C LEU A 258 -1.86 -7.28 -10.14
N LEU A 259 -2.03 -8.28 -9.28
CA LEU A 259 -3.36 -8.80 -8.93
C LEU A 259 -4.25 -7.70 -8.32
N THR A 260 -3.69 -6.93 -7.38
CA THR A 260 -4.40 -5.80 -6.74
C THR A 260 -4.79 -4.74 -7.78
N LEU A 261 -3.89 -4.41 -8.70
CA LEU A 261 -4.13 -3.46 -9.80
C LEU A 261 -5.26 -3.94 -10.71
N MET A 262 -5.25 -5.21 -11.12
CA MET A 262 -6.28 -5.78 -11.98
C MET A 262 -7.66 -5.70 -11.34
N LEU A 263 -7.78 -6.15 -10.08
CA LEU A 263 -9.04 -6.10 -9.33
C LEU A 263 -9.54 -4.66 -9.18
N THR A 264 -8.64 -3.75 -8.81
CA THR A 264 -8.98 -2.34 -8.61
C THR A 264 -9.43 -1.68 -9.91
N THR A 265 -8.74 -1.96 -11.01
CA THR A 265 -9.07 -1.37 -12.31
C THR A 265 -10.40 -1.87 -12.84
N ILE A 266 -10.68 -3.18 -12.74
CA ILE A 266 -11.98 -3.76 -13.10
C ILE A 266 -13.11 -3.08 -12.30
N PHE A 267 -12.91 -2.92 -10.99
CA PHE A 267 -13.87 -2.22 -10.14
C PHE A 267 -14.08 -0.76 -10.56
N SER A 268 -13.01 -0.03 -10.87
CA SER A 268 -13.09 1.37 -11.32
C SER A 268 -13.87 1.49 -12.64
N ILE A 269 -13.68 0.58 -13.60
CA ILE A 269 -14.47 0.58 -14.84
C ILE A 269 -15.95 0.31 -14.55
N VAL A 270 -16.24 -0.77 -13.82
CA VAL A 270 -17.61 -1.29 -13.66
C VAL A 270 -18.44 -0.38 -12.75
N LYS A 271 -17.86 0.11 -11.65
CA LYS A 271 -18.61 0.81 -10.61
C LYS A 271 -18.41 2.32 -10.61
N LEU A 272 -17.21 2.80 -10.94
CA LEU A 272 -16.93 4.25 -11.01
C LEU A 272 -17.18 4.81 -12.41
N GLY A 273 -17.45 3.96 -13.41
CA GLY A 273 -17.71 4.40 -14.78
C GLY A 273 -16.50 5.05 -15.44
N GLU A 274 -15.29 4.80 -14.92
CA GLU A 274 -14.06 5.38 -15.45
C GLU A 274 -13.79 4.86 -16.87
N ARG A 275 -13.73 5.77 -17.86
CA ARG A 275 -13.33 5.42 -19.22
C ARG A 275 -11.82 5.29 -19.29
N LEU A 276 -11.35 4.04 -19.42
CA LEU A 276 -9.93 3.78 -19.57
C LEU A 276 -9.44 4.12 -20.98
N ASN A 277 -8.25 4.69 -21.05
CA ASN A 277 -7.52 4.81 -22.30
C ASN A 277 -7.15 3.39 -22.79
N LYS A 278 -7.22 3.14 -24.11
CA LYS A 278 -6.82 1.86 -24.72
C LYS A 278 -5.43 1.40 -24.26
N LYS A 279 -4.54 2.35 -23.96
CA LYS A 279 -3.19 2.11 -23.41
C LYS A 279 -3.18 1.50 -22.01
N THR A 280 -4.13 1.84 -21.14
CA THR A 280 -4.25 1.22 -19.80
C THR A 280 -4.60 -0.26 -19.91
N ILE A 281 -5.44 -0.64 -20.88
CA ILE A 281 -5.78 -2.04 -21.19
C ILE A 281 -4.54 -2.79 -21.72
N TYR A 282 -3.74 -2.14 -22.58
CA TYR A 282 -2.44 -2.69 -22.99
C TYR A 282 -1.47 -2.88 -21.82
N CYS A 283 -1.46 -1.96 -20.85
CA CYS A 283 -0.61 -2.11 -19.67
C CYS A 283 -1.06 -3.30 -18.81
N ILE A 284 -2.37 -3.48 -18.62
CA ILE A 284 -2.93 -4.62 -17.87
C ILE A 284 -2.58 -5.94 -18.56
N THR A 285 -2.76 -6.03 -19.88
CA THR A 285 -2.44 -7.24 -20.65
C THR A 285 -0.93 -7.51 -20.66
N ALA A 286 -0.09 -6.49 -20.84
CA ALA A 286 1.36 -6.62 -20.73
C ALA A 286 1.82 -7.03 -19.32
N SER A 287 1.13 -6.55 -18.29
CA SER A 287 1.40 -6.92 -16.89
C SER A 287 1.06 -8.38 -16.61
N VAL A 288 -0.04 -8.89 -17.17
CA VAL A 288 -0.40 -10.31 -17.09
C VAL A 288 0.66 -11.17 -17.77
N ILE A 289 1.15 -10.75 -18.94
CA ILE A 289 2.23 -11.44 -19.65
C ILE A 289 3.53 -11.42 -18.82
N ALA A 290 3.86 -10.30 -18.18
CA ALA A 290 5.03 -10.20 -17.29
C ALA A 290 4.94 -11.18 -16.10
N ILE A 291 3.77 -11.37 -15.51
CA ILE A 291 3.56 -12.35 -14.42
C ILE A 291 3.84 -13.77 -14.91
N VAL A 292 3.37 -14.12 -16.11
CA VAL A 292 3.61 -15.44 -16.70
C VAL A 292 5.11 -15.65 -16.95
N ILE A 293 5.81 -14.64 -17.47
CA ILE A 293 7.26 -14.69 -17.72
C ILE A 293 8.08 -14.76 -16.44
N ILE A 294 7.67 -14.05 -15.37
CA ILE A 294 8.36 -14.09 -14.07
C ILE A 294 8.25 -15.47 -13.40
N ASN A 295 7.22 -16.25 -13.77
CA ASN A 295 6.93 -17.57 -13.22
C ASN A 295 7.41 -18.75 -14.11
N LEU A 296 8.09 -18.45 -15.23
CA LEU A 296 8.80 -19.40 -16.11
C LEU A 296 10.27 -19.51 -15.70
#